data_AF-A0A3B0ZA63-F1
#
_entry.id   AF-A0A3B0ZA63-F1
#
_cell.length_a   1.000
_cell.length_b   1.000
_cell.length_c   1.000
_cell.angle_alpha   90.00
_cell.angle_beta   90.00
_cell.angle_gamma   90.00
#
_symmetry.space_group_name_H-M   'P 1'
#
loop_
_entity.id
_entity.type
_entity.pdbx_description
1 polymer ?
#
loop_
_entity_poly.entity_id
_entity_poly.type
_entity_poly.pdbx_seq_one_letter_code
_entity_poly.pdbx_strand_id
1 'polypeptide(L)'
;MARITVEDCLDHVDNRFNLVLVAAKRARQISNGKEPLVAWENDKPTVVALREIAAGKIDQHKILEDVNAKEHALESQVSDEELQKEL
;
A
#
# COMPACT_ATOMS: atom_id res chain seq x y z
N MET A 1 5.83 16.86 -10.33
CA MET A 1 6.42 16.56 -9.01
C MET A 1 5.80 17.50 -8.00
N ALA A 2 4.67 17.09 -7.45
CA ALA A 2 4.07 17.80 -6.33
C ALA A 2 5.06 17.87 -5.16
N ARG A 3 5.19 19.05 -4.55
CA ARG A 3 5.88 19.20 -3.27
C ARG A 3 4.87 18.80 -2.19
N ILE A 4 4.96 17.58 -1.71
CA ILE A 4 4.23 17.08 -0.54
C ILE A 4 5.22 16.82 0.58
N THR A 5 4.85 17.16 1.81
CA THR A 5 5.71 16.91 2.96
C THR A 5 5.16 15.75 3.80
N VAL A 6 6.01 15.19 4.66
CA VAL A 6 5.65 14.01 5.45
C VAL A 6 4.63 14.39 6.53
N GLU A 7 4.69 15.63 6.99
CA GLU A 7 3.80 16.22 7.98
C GLU A 7 2.34 16.14 7.54
N ASP A 8 2.04 16.46 6.26
CA ASP A 8 0.68 16.36 5.69
C ASP A 8 0.10 14.94 5.78
N CYS A 9 0.96 13.92 5.77
CA CYS A 9 0.55 12.53 5.85
C CYS A 9 0.36 12.03 7.28
N LEU A 10 1.04 12.65 8.26
CA LEU A 10 1.00 12.22 9.67
C LEU A 10 -0.31 12.60 10.37
N ASP A 11 -1.05 13.57 9.84
CA ASP A 11 -2.41 13.89 10.31
C ASP A 11 -3.41 12.74 10.07
N HIS A 12 -3.07 11.81 9.18
CA HIS A 12 -3.93 10.70 8.77
C HIS A 12 -3.35 9.32 9.13
N VAL A 13 -2.15 9.27 9.71
CA VAL A 13 -1.43 8.03 10.05
C VAL A 13 -0.67 8.20 11.36
N ASP A 14 -1.03 7.40 12.36
CA ASP A 14 -0.51 7.53 13.73
C ASP A 14 0.97 7.15 13.90
N ASN A 15 1.56 6.46 12.92
CA ASN A 15 2.91 5.92 13.01
C ASN A 15 3.69 6.07 11.69
N ARG A 16 4.89 6.64 11.79
CA ARG A 16 5.80 6.86 10.64
C ARG A 16 6.17 5.59 9.89
N PHE A 17 6.35 4.46 10.59
CA PHE A 17 6.59 3.17 9.94
C PHE A 17 5.37 2.69 9.17
N ASN A 18 4.19 2.85 9.76
CA ASN A 18 2.95 2.51 9.07
C ASN A 18 2.73 3.39 7.85
N LEU A 19 3.08 4.68 7.90
CA LEU A 19 3.02 5.57 6.74
C LEU A 19 3.84 5.00 5.58
N VAL A 20 5.08 4.57 5.84
CA VAL A 20 5.94 3.95 4.81
C VAL A 20 5.31 2.68 4.25
N LEU A 21 4.80 1.80 5.12
CA LEU A 21 4.13 0.56 4.73
C LEU A 21 2.88 0.80 3.87
N VAL A 22 1.98 1.70 4.30
CA VAL A 22 0.74 2.05 3.60
C VAL A 22 1.05 2.68 2.25
N ALA A 23 1.97 3.66 2.21
CA ALA A 23 2.37 4.34 0.99
C ALA A 23 2.99 3.38 -0.03
N ALA A 24 3.89 2.50 0.40
CA ALA A 24 4.51 1.50 -0.48
C ALA A 24 3.47 0.53 -1.06
N LYS A 25 2.56 0.01 -0.22
CA LYS A 25 1.50 -0.91 -0.65
C LYS A 25 0.54 -0.23 -1.63
N ARG A 26 0.08 0.97 -1.29
CA ARG A 26 -0.84 1.73 -2.15
C ARG A 26 -0.18 2.10 -3.48
N ALA A 27 1.08 2.51 -3.48
CA ALA A 27 1.84 2.76 -4.70
C ALA A 27 1.94 1.52 -5.59
N ARG A 28 2.10 0.32 -5.00
CA ARG A 28 2.09 -0.94 -5.75
C ARG A 28 0.72 -1.25 -6.35
N GLN A 29 -0.36 -1.01 -5.61
CA GLN A 29 -1.72 -1.17 -6.15
C GLN A 29 -1.95 -0.26 -7.36
N ILE A 30 -1.56 1.01 -7.25
CA ILE A 30 -1.63 1.99 -8.33
C ILE A 30 -0.77 1.53 -9.52
N SER A 31 0.46 1.07 -9.27
CA SER A 31 1.35 0.56 -10.32
C SER A 31 0.78 -0.67 -11.02
N ASN A 32 -0.07 -1.45 -10.34
CA ASN A 32 -0.75 -2.61 -10.90
C ASN A 32 -2.08 -2.24 -11.60
N GLY A 33 -2.35 -0.94 -11.80
CA GLY A 33 -3.53 -0.45 -12.51
C GLY A 33 -4.75 -0.17 -11.65
N LYS A 34 -4.65 -0.19 -10.30
CA LYS A 34 -5.75 0.35 -9.49
C LYS A 34 -5.92 1.85 -9.73
N GLU A 35 -7.18 2.27 -9.79
CA GLU A 35 -7.52 3.67 -10.03
C GLU A 35 -7.01 4.58 -8.89
N PRO A 36 -6.32 5.68 -9.23
CA PRO A 36 -5.96 6.73 -8.28
C PRO A 36 -7.19 7.51 -7.81
N LEU A 37 -7.22 7.89 -6.54
CA LEU A 37 -8.27 8.68 -5.89
C LEU A 37 -7.98 10.19 -5.95
N VAL A 38 -6.80 10.57 -6.43
CA VAL A 38 -6.37 11.95 -6.68
C VAL A 38 -5.93 12.08 -8.14
N ALA A 39 -5.93 13.32 -8.65
CA ALA A 39 -5.55 13.58 -10.04
C ALA A 39 -4.10 13.13 -10.32
N TRP A 40 -3.91 12.47 -11.46
CA TRP A 40 -2.60 12.05 -11.91
C TRP A 40 -1.85 13.20 -12.59
N GLU A 41 -1.07 13.94 -11.81
CA GLU A 41 -0.33 15.12 -12.31
C GLU A 41 1.09 14.74 -12.80
N ASN A 42 1.20 13.64 -13.56
CA ASN A 42 2.48 13.06 -14.00
C ASN A 42 3.45 12.73 -12.84
N ASP A 43 2.90 12.47 -11.66
CA ASP A 43 3.66 12.05 -10.50
C ASP A 43 3.90 10.53 -10.52
N LYS A 44 4.97 10.08 -9.86
CA LYS A 44 5.22 8.64 -9.67
C LYS A 44 4.14 8.03 -8.77
N PRO A 45 3.81 6.73 -8.89
CA PRO A 45 2.81 6.06 -8.06
C PRO A 45 3.02 6.28 -6.55
N THR A 46 4.26 6.38 -6.09
CA THR A 46 4.61 6.66 -4.69
C THR A 46 4.18 8.04 -4.23
N VAL A 47 4.35 9.06 -5.07
CA VAL A 47 3.94 10.43 -4.76
C VAL A 47 2.41 10.55 -4.81
N VAL A 48 1.77 9.86 -5.76
CA VAL A 48 0.30 9.79 -5.84
C VAL A 48 -0.27 9.14 -4.56
N ALA A 49 0.30 8.02 -4.11
CA ALA A 49 -0.12 7.37 -2.86
C ALA A 49 0.02 8.28 -1.64
N LEU A 50 1.15 9.01 -1.50
CA LEU A 50 1.32 9.97 -0.40
C LEU A 50 0.29 11.10 -0.45
N ARG A 51 -0.05 11.59 -1.64
CA ARG A 51 -1.11 12.61 -1.82
C ARG A 51 -2.49 12.07 -1.46
N GLU A 52 -2.80 10.81 -1.75
CA GLU A 52 -4.05 10.19 -1.34
C GLU A 52 -4.14 10.04 0.19
N ILE A 53 -3.02 9.71 0.85
CA ILE A 53 -2.92 9.62 2.31
C ILE A 53 -3.12 11.00 2.95
N ALA A 54 -2.39 12.02 2.49
CA ALA A 54 -2.53 13.39 2.98
C ALA A 54 -3.92 14.00 2.72
N ALA A 55 -4.63 13.52 1.69
CA ALA A 55 -6.00 13.93 1.41
C ALA A 55 -7.05 13.10 2.20
N GLY A 56 -6.62 12.18 3.08
CA GLY A 56 -7.53 11.33 3.85
C GLY A 56 -8.39 10.38 3.01
N LYS A 57 -7.99 10.09 1.76
CA LYS A 57 -8.77 9.25 0.83
C LYS A 57 -8.48 7.76 0.96
N ILE A 58 -7.50 7.41 1.78
CA ILE A 58 -7.06 6.03 2.01
C ILE A 58 -7.32 5.67 3.45
N ASP A 59 -7.99 4.52 3.63
CA ASP A 59 -8.10 3.88 4.93
C ASP A 59 -6.85 3.00 5.17
N GLN A 60 -6.04 3.40 6.14
CA GLN A 60 -4.83 2.68 6.54
C GLN A 60 -5.12 1.24 6.96
N HIS A 61 -6.20 0.99 7.72
CA HIS A 61 -6.50 -0.35 8.22
C HIS A 61 -6.76 -1.30 7.06
N LYS A 62 -7.59 -0.86 6.09
CA LYS A 62 -7.90 -1.64 4.90
C LYS A 62 -6.66 -1.97 4.06
N ILE A 63 -5.74 -1.01 3.87
CA ILE A 63 -4.50 -1.24 3.11
C ILE A 63 -3.57 -2.22 3.83
N LEU A 64 -3.52 -2.18 5.15
CA LEU A 64 -2.69 -3.07 5.95
C LEU A 64 -3.27 -4.48 6.05
N GLU A 65 -4.60 -4.61 6.16
CA GLU A 65 -5.32 -5.91 6.22
C GLU A 65 -5.29 -6.69 4.91
N ASP A 66 -5.39 -6.00 3.76
CA ASP A 66 -5.25 -6.60 2.41
C ASP A 66 -3.94 -7.41 2.26
N VAL A 67 -2.95 -7.13 3.11
CA VAL A 67 -1.64 -7.80 3.08
C VAL A 67 -1.61 -9.05 3.91
N ASN A 68 -2.26 -9.06 5.08
CA ASN A 68 -2.35 -10.29 5.87
C ASN A 68 -3.05 -11.38 5.08
N ALA A 69 -4.12 -11.06 4.35
CA ALA A 69 -4.86 -12.04 3.57
C ALA A 69 -4.06 -12.59 2.36
N LYS A 70 -3.32 -11.74 1.65
CA LYS A 70 -2.53 -12.17 0.48
C LYS A 70 -1.25 -12.89 0.86
N GLU A 71 -0.53 -12.42 1.89
CA GLU A 71 0.68 -13.08 2.38
C GLU A 71 0.32 -14.43 3.02
N HIS A 72 -0.74 -14.51 3.84
CA HIS A 72 -1.22 -15.80 4.34
C HIS A 72 -1.62 -16.76 3.23
N ALA A 73 -2.35 -16.28 2.20
CA ALA A 73 -2.77 -17.13 1.09
C ALA A 73 -1.58 -17.65 0.27
N LEU A 74 -0.51 -16.84 0.15
CA LEU A 74 0.71 -17.24 -0.55
C LEU A 74 1.54 -18.22 0.29
N GLU A 75 1.71 -17.95 1.59
CA GLU A 75 2.39 -18.86 2.53
C GLU A 75 1.71 -20.23 2.61
N SER A 76 0.37 -20.28 2.66
CA SER A 76 -0.36 -21.54 2.65
C SER A 76 -0.14 -22.34 1.37
N GLN A 77 -0.13 -21.67 0.21
CA GLN A 77 0.11 -22.33 -1.08
C GLN A 77 1.53 -22.91 -1.16
N VAL A 78 2.53 -22.17 -0.72
CA VAL A 78 3.93 -22.64 -0.69
C VAL A 78 4.09 -23.83 0.25
N SER A 79 3.44 -23.79 1.43
CA SER A 79 3.48 -24.89 2.42
C SER A 79 2.86 -26.18 1.86
N ASP A 80 1.71 -26.07 1.19
CA ASP A 80 1.01 -27.21 0.59
C ASP A 80 1.81 -27.81 -0.58
N GLU A 81 2.44 -26.97 -1.41
CA GLU A 81 3.30 -27.41 -2.52
C GLU A 81 4.60 -28.08 -2.04
N GLU A 82 5.23 -27.57 -0.97
CA GLU A 82 6.41 -28.18 -0.35
C GLU A 82 6.10 -29.55 0.26
N LEU A 83 4.96 -29.70 0.96
CA LEU A 83 4.49 -30.97 1.51
C LEU A 83 4.26 -32.04 0.43
N GLN A 84 3.74 -31.65 -0.74
CA GLN A 84 3.54 -32.57 -1.86
C GLN A 84 4.86 -33.03 -2.52
N LYS A 85 5.94 -32.28 -2.36
CA LYS A 85 7.24 -32.56 -2.98
C LYS A 85 8.12 -33.49 -2.16
N GLU A 86 7.86 -33.61 -0.85
CA GLU A 86 8.57 -34.51 0.07
C GLU A 86 7.92 -35.91 0.20
N LEU A 87 6.77 -36.14 -0.45
CA LEU A 87 6.08 -37.44 -0.56
C LEU A 87 6.36 -38.13 -1.90
#